data_AF-A0A970DIF3-F1
#
_entry.id   AF-A0A970DIF3-F1
#
_cell.length_a   1.000
_cell.length_b   1.000
_cell.length_c   1.000
_cell.angle_alpha   90.00
_cell.angle_beta   90.00
_cell.angle_gamma   90.00
#
_symmetry.space_group_name_H-M   'P 1'
#
loop_
_entity.id
_entity.type
_entity.pdbx_description
1 polymer ?
#
loop_
_entity_poly.entity_id
_entity_poly.type
_entity_poly.pdbx_seq_one_letter_code
_entity_poly.pdbx_strand_id
1 'polypeptide(L)'
;MRKYPIYLMMVPGFIYLFFNNYIPIAGLTIAFKNIDFRKGILKSDWIGFRNFEYLFKTKDALIITRNTLLYNAAFILLGIVFGV
;
A
#
# COMPACT_ATOMS: atom_id res chain seq x y z
N MET A 1 -1.26 27.62 -29.07
CA MET A 1 -0.15 26.62 -29.08
C MET A 1 0.88 26.81 -27.94
N ARG A 2 0.56 27.45 -26.80
CA ARG A 2 1.53 27.78 -25.73
C ARG A 2 1.62 26.75 -24.58
N LYS A 3 0.71 25.77 -24.50
CA LYS A 3 0.63 24.81 -23.36
C LYS A 3 1.33 23.47 -23.59
N TYR A 4 1.51 23.07 -24.85
CA TYR A 4 2.19 21.83 -25.25
C TYR A 4 3.59 21.62 -24.66
N PRO A 5 4.48 22.65 -24.56
CA PRO A 5 5.81 22.43 -23.98
C PRO A 5 5.75 22.09 -22.48
N ILE A 6 4.77 22.61 -21.74
CA ILE A 6 4.60 22.30 -20.31
C ILE A 6 4.16 20.85 -20.12
N TYR A 7 3.24 20.36 -20.96
CA TYR A 7 2.85 18.94 -20.94
C TYR A 7 4.03 18.02 -21.26
N LEU A 8 4.88 18.40 -22.22
CA LEU A 8 6.06 17.62 -22.59
C LEU A 8 7.07 17.52 -21.44
N MET A 9 7.25 18.59 -20.65
CA MET A 9 8.10 18.59 -19.46
C MET A 9 7.52 17.75 -18.31
N MET A 10 6.20 17.57 -18.24
CA MET A 10 5.56 16.69 -17.26
C MET A 10 5.69 15.20 -17.59
N VAL A 11 5.79 14.84 -18.87
CA VAL A 11 5.89 13.44 -19.33
C VAL A 11 6.96 12.63 -18.58
N PRO A 12 8.24 13.06 -18.46
CA PRO A 12 9.25 12.28 -17.76
C PRO A 12 8.93 12.08 -16.27
N GLY A 13 8.40 13.10 -15.58
CA GLY A 13 7.97 12.98 -14.19
C GLY A 13 6.80 12.02 -14.01
N PHE A 14 5.83 12.06 -14.93
CA PHE A 14 4.68 11.15 -14.92
C PHE A 14 5.09 9.71 -15.18
N ILE A 15 5.99 9.47 -16.13
CA ILE A 15 6.56 8.15 -16.41
C ILE A 15 7.24 7.60 -15.15
N TYR A 16 8.11 8.40 -14.51
CA TYR A 16 8.79 7.98 -13.29
C TYR A 16 7.80 7.59 -12.18
N LEU A 17 6.79 8.43 -11.93
CA LEU A 17 5.74 8.14 -10.95
C LEU A 17 4.94 6.88 -11.30
N PHE A 18 4.64 6.68 -12.58
CA PHE A 18 3.88 5.52 -13.03
C PHE A 18 4.64 4.22 -12.76
N PHE A 19 5.91 4.15 -13.17
CA PHE A 19 6.72 2.95 -12.97
C PHE A 19 7.07 2.71 -11.49
N ASN A 20 7.39 3.77 -10.76
CA ASN A 20 7.88 3.63 -9.39
C ASN A 20 6.76 3.51 -8.35
N ASN A 21 5.62 4.22 -8.52
CA ASN A 21 4.55 4.25 -7.52
C ASN A 21 3.29 3.50 -7.96
N TYR A 22 2.89 3.57 -9.24
CA TYR A 22 1.63 2.92 -9.69
C TYR A 22 1.79 1.43 -9.95
N ILE A 23 2.91 0.99 -10.54
CA ILE A 23 3.14 -0.45 -10.78
C ILE A 23 3.15 -1.26 -9.47
N PRO A 24 3.84 -0.82 -8.39
CA PRO A 24 3.77 -1.54 -7.11
C PRO A 24 2.35 -1.62 -6.53
N ILE A 25 1.53 -0.59 -6.71
CA ILE A 25 0.13 -0.58 -6.26
C ILE A 25 -0.69 -1.66 -6.97
N ALA A 26 -0.42 -1.95 -8.24
CA ALA A 26 -1.05 -3.08 -8.95
C ALA A 26 -0.72 -4.44 -8.29
N GLY A 27 0.41 -4.52 -7.57
CA GLY A 27 0.78 -5.66 -6.74
C GLY A 27 -0.16 -5.89 -5.54
N LEU A 28 -0.98 -4.93 -5.13
CA LEU A 28 -1.99 -5.13 -4.08
C LEU A 28 -3.05 -6.18 -4.47
N THR A 29 -3.22 -6.47 -5.76
CA THR A 29 -4.08 -7.54 -6.24
C THR A 29 -3.68 -8.93 -5.70
N ILE A 30 -2.44 -9.08 -5.27
CA ILE A 30 -1.91 -10.28 -4.64
C ILE A 30 -2.66 -10.62 -3.35
N ALA A 31 -3.13 -9.63 -2.58
CA ALA A 31 -3.90 -9.84 -1.35
C ALA A 31 -5.24 -10.56 -1.59
N PHE A 32 -5.74 -10.54 -2.83
CA PHE A 32 -6.98 -11.21 -3.24
C PHE A 32 -6.75 -12.57 -3.89
N LYS A 33 -5.48 -13.01 -4.01
CA LYS A 33 -5.08 -14.29 -4.58
C LYS A 33 -4.49 -15.21 -3.51
N ASN A 34 -4.60 -16.52 -3.72
CA ASN A 34 -3.94 -17.52 -2.89
C ASN A 34 -2.55 -17.77 -3.48
N ILE A 35 -1.54 -17.07 -2.97
CA ILE A 35 -0.18 -17.16 -3.51
C ILE A 35 0.39 -18.55 -3.25
N ASP A 36 0.57 -19.31 -4.33
CA ASP A 36 1.43 -20.48 -4.31
C ASP A 36 2.74 -20.11 -5.03
N PHE A 37 3.84 -20.07 -4.28
CA PHE A 37 5.18 -19.76 -4.83
C PHE A 37 5.58 -20.73 -5.96
N ARG A 38 4.98 -21.93 -6.01
CA ARG A 38 5.20 -22.90 -7.09
C ARG A 38 4.45 -22.58 -8.39
N LYS A 39 3.30 -21.90 -8.32
CA LYS A 39 2.48 -21.55 -9.49
C LYS A 39 2.81 -20.16 -10.05
N GLY A 40 3.43 -19.29 -9.24
CA GLY A 40 3.82 -17.93 -9.61
C GLY A 40 2.71 -16.90 -9.37
N ILE A 41 3.12 -15.66 -9.06
CA ILE A 41 2.25 -14.56 -8.57
C ILE A 41 1.05 -14.29 -9.51
N LEU A 42 1.25 -14.44 -10.82
CA LEU A 42 0.22 -14.13 -11.81
C LEU A 42 -0.81 -15.25 -12.03
N LYS A 43 -0.42 -16.52 -11.80
CA LYS A 43 -1.26 -17.73 -12.01
C LYS A 43 -1.99 -18.22 -10.76
N SER A 44 -1.72 -17.62 -9.61
CA SER A 44 -2.38 -17.92 -8.34
C SER A 44 -3.90 -17.73 -8.41
N ASP A 45 -4.64 -18.68 -7.82
CA ASP A 45 -6.10 -18.69 -7.83
C ASP A 45 -6.69 -17.48 -7.08
N TRP A 46 -7.72 -16.86 -7.64
CA TRP A 46 -8.40 -15.72 -7.02
C TRP A 46 -9.32 -16.20 -5.89
N ILE A 47 -9.06 -15.75 -4.65
CA ILE A 47 -9.80 -16.16 -3.46
C ILE A 47 -10.55 -15.02 -2.78
N GLY A 48 -10.55 -13.82 -3.39
CA GLY A 48 -11.30 -12.66 -2.90
C GLY A 48 -10.86 -12.22 -1.51
N PHE A 49 -11.82 -12.09 -0.58
CA PHE A 49 -11.58 -11.52 0.75
C PHE A 49 -11.15 -12.54 1.82
N ARG A 50 -10.92 -13.81 1.45
CA ARG A 50 -10.58 -14.87 2.43
C ARG A 50 -9.31 -14.55 3.24
N ASN A 51 -8.31 -13.94 2.62
CA ASN A 51 -7.08 -13.52 3.31
C ASN A 51 -7.35 -12.44 4.36
N PHE A 52 -8.27 -11.52 4.07
CA PHE A 52 -8.67 -10.47 5.02
C PHE A 52 -9.45 -11.06 6.20
N GLU A 53 -10.39 -11.98 5.95
CA GLU A 53 -11.13 -12.65 7.02
C GLU A 53 -10.19 -13.42 7.95
N TYR A 54 -9.20 -14.13 7.40
CA TYR A 54 -8.16 -14.81 8.19
C TYR A 54 -7.32 -13.82 9.02
N LEU A 55 -6.91 -12.71 8.40
CA LEU A 55 -6.17 -11.65 9.08
C LEU A 55 -6.97 -11.10 10.27
N PHE A 56 -8.23 -10.71 10.07
CA PHE A 56 -9.08 -10.13 11.13
C PHE A 56 -9.55 -11.14 12.19
N LYS A 57 -9.62 -12.44 11.86
CA LYS A 57 -9.87 -13.50 12.86
C LYS A 57 -8.67 -13.74 13.76
N THR A 58 -7.47 -13.40 13.32
CA THR A 58 -6.25 -13.59 14.09
C THR A 58 -6.14 -12.49 15.14
N LYS A 59 -5.99 -12.86 16.42
CA LYS A 59 -5.87 -11.89 17.52
C LYS A 59 -4.68 -10.94 17.33
N ASP A 60 -3.63 -11.42 16.66
CA ASP A 60 -2.42 -10.64 16.38
C ASP A 60 -2.69 -9.42 15.50
N ALA A 61 -3.60 -9.52 14.53
CA ALA A 61 -3.93 -8.38 13.67
C ALA A 61 -4.54 -7.22 14.47
N LEU A 62 -5.40 -7.51 15.44
CA LEU A 62 -5.97 -6.49 16.34
C LEU A 62 -4.92 -5.91 17.30
N ILE A 63 -4.02 -6.75 17.81
CA ILE A 63 -2.93 -6.29 18.69
C ILE A 63 -1.98 -5.36 17.94
N ILE A 64 -1.54 -5.76 16.74
CA ILE A 64 -0.66 -4.97 15.88
C ILE A 64 -1.35 -3.64 15.53
N THR A 65 -2.60 -3.69 15.06
CA THR A 65 -3.35 -2.49 14.68
C THR A 65 -3.49 -1.53 15.86
N ARG A 66 -3.87 -2.03 17.04
CA ARG A 66 -4.00 -1.23 18.26
C ARG A 66 -2.67 -0.60 18.66
N ASN A 67 -1.59 -1.37 18.66
CA ASN A 67 -0.27 -0.89 19.04
C ASN A 67 0.21 0.19 18.06
N THR A 68 0.08 -0.02 16.74
CA THR A 68 0.42 0.98 15.73
C THR A 68 -0.37 2.28 15.90
N LEU A 69 -1.68 2.18 16.20
CA LEU A 69 -2.51 3.36 16.45
C LEU A 69 -2.09 4.11 17.71
N LEU A 70 -1.85 3.39 18.81
CA LEU A 70 -1.41 3.97 20.07
C LEU A 70 -0.03 4.63 19.95
N TYR A 71 0.91 3.99 19.25
CA TYR A 71 2.23 4.57 19.02
C TYR A 71 2.16 5.84 18.15
N ASN A 72 1.37 5.83 17.07
CA ASN A 72 1.18 7.03 16.26
C ASN A 72 0.48 8.15 17.05
N ALA A 73 -0.54 7.83 17.84
CA ALA A 73 -1.21 8.81 18.69
C ALA A 73 -0.27 9.39 19.75
N ALA A 74 0.52 8.54 20.41
CA ALA A 74 1.54 8.99 21.35
C ALA A 74 2.60 9.86 20.66
N PHE A 75 3.06 9.48 19.46
CA PHE A 75 4.02 10.25 18.68
C PHE A 75 3.49 11.65 18.33
N ILE A 76 2.24 11.73 17.88
CA ILE A 76 1.58 13.02 17.57
C ILE A 76 1.45 13.87 18.83
N LEU A 77 0.94 13.30 19.93
CA LEU A 77 0.75 14.03 21.19
C LEU A 77 2.08 14.52 21.77
N LEU A 78 3.10 13.67 21.79
CA LEU A 78 4.43 14.04 22.26
C LEU A 78 5.07 15.08 21.34
N GLY A 79 4.94 14.95 20.01
CA GLY A 79 5.43 15.96 19.07
C GLY A 79 4.79 17.34 19.29
N ILE A 80 3.48 17.37 19.53
CA ILE A 80 2.76 18.61 19.85
C ILE A 80 3.20 19.19 21.21
N VAL A 81 3.39 18.36 22.23
CA VAL A 81 3.73 18.82 23.60
C VAL A 81 5.18 19.27 23.72
N PHE A 82 6.11 18.55 23.09
CA PHE A 82 7.55 18.83 23.17
C PHE A 82 8.04 19.83 22.12
N GLY A 83 7.16 20.31 21.25
CA GLY A 83 7.39 21.49 20.42
C GLY A 83 8.66 21.42 19.56
N VAL A 84 8.66 20.49 18.59
CA VAL A 84 9.35 20.70 17.31
C VAL A 84 8.29 20.99 16.26
#